data_AF-A0A453NFJ8-F1
#
_entry.id   AF-A0A453NFJ8-F1
#
_cell.length_a   1.000
_cell.length_b   1.000
_cell.length_c   1.000
_cell.angle_alpha   90.00
_cell.angle_beta   90.00
_cell.angle_gamma   90.00
#
_symmetry.space_group_name_H-M   'P 1'
#
loop_
_entity.id
_entity.type
_entity.pdbx_description
1 polymer ?
#
loop_
_entity_poly.entity_id
_entity_poly.type
_entity_poly.pdbx_seq_one_letter_code
_entity_poly.pdbx_strand_id
1 'polypeptide(L)'
;HRLEGRTKIVLYKEQSYESNFESKSAPAAVSPSPPLLGTQILDTTKAARRPMAQDDPVVSAQWLQQHLGQLDIKVLDASWYMPQESRDPWQEYQVSFWNSCNVHCSSPFVAMFLPAKIFAYDQVAHIPGALFFDIDGIVNRATDLPHMLPSEEAFAAAVSALGINNHDKVVVYDGKGFFSAPRVWWMFRVLGHDKVWVLDGGFPQWQASGFNIASSCPDDAVLKSKAANSAVETAYNGKLANAATFQTEFRPQLFWTLEKVKQNVAAKAHQVVDARAKGRFDGVMPEPREGVRSGHIPGTKCVPFPEMFDGAQTLLPADELSKKFEQEGILLDHPIVVTCGSGVTACI
;
A
#
# COMPACT_ATOMS: atom_id res chain seq x y z
N HIS A 1 23.74 7.30 28.49
CA HIS A 1 23.75 5.98 27.81
C HIS A 1 22.33 5.44 27.74
N ARG A 2 21.63 5.64 26.61
CA ARG A 2 20.37 4.98 26.29
C ARG A 2 20.39 4.66 24.80
N LEU A 3 20.18 3.39 24.48
CA LEU A 3 20.26 2.80 23.15
C LEU A 3 19.00 3.19 22.36
N GLU A 4 19.15 4.00 21.32
CA GLU A 4 18.14 4.19 20.27
C GLU A 4 18.52 3.35 19.06
N GLY A 5 18.12 2.08 19.06
CA GLY A 5 18.11 1.24 17.87
C GLY A 5 16.75 1.40 17.18
N ARG A 6 16.68 2.24 16.14
CA ARG A 6 15.51 2.32 15.26
C ARG A 6 15.91 1.86 13.86
N THR A 7 15.40 0.70 13.47
CA THR A 7 15.50 0.12 12.12
C THR A 7 14.87 1.09 11.12
N LYS A 8 15.62 1.40 10.05
CA LYS A 8 15.24 2.34 8.99
C LYS A 8 14.75 1.53 7.80
N ILE A 9 13.58 1.90 7.26
CA ILE A 9 12.99 1.34 6.03
C ILE A 9 13.07 2.42 4.96
N VAL A 10 13.48 2.04 3.76
CA VAL A 10 13.91 2.94 2.68
C VAL A 10 13.54 2.31 1.34
N LEU A 11 13.09 3.07 0.34
CA LEU A 11 12.59 2.57 -0.96
C LEU A 11 13.47 2.92 -2.18
N TYR A 12 13.58 2.03 -3.18
CA TYR A 12 14.25 2.26 -4.48
C TYR A 12 13.66 1.43 -5.68
N LYS A 13 14.09 1.70 -6.94
CA LYS A 13 13.78 1.01 -8.22
C LYS A 13 14.97 0.99 -9.21
N GLU A 14 15.29 -0.17 -9.80
CA GLU A 14 16.46 -0.48 -10.65
C GLU A 14 16.43 0.02 -12.12
N GLN A 15 17.60 0.38 -12.67
CA GLN A 15 17.93 0.46 -14.10
C GLN A 15 19.30 -0.20 -14.41
N SER A 16 19.26 -1.44 -14.93
CA SER A 16 19.99 -1.93 -16.11
C SER A 16 21.48 -1.55 -16.32
N TYR A 17 22.42 -2.47 -15.99
CA TYR A 17 23.81 -2.51 -16.53
C TYR A 17 24.32 -3.96 -16.71
N GLU A 18 25.14 -4.21 -17.74
CA GLU A 18 25.65 -5.53 -18.15
C GLU A 18 26.97 -5.89 -17.44
N SER A 19 27.09 -7.12 -16.92
CA SER A 19 28.38 -7.80 -16.79
C SER A 19 28.19 -9.33 -16.73
N ASN A 20 28.98 -10.03 -17.53
CA ASN A 20 28.95 -11.48 -17.74
C ASN A 20 29.64 -12.22 -16.60
N PHE A 21 28.95 -13.15 -15.94
CA PHE A 21 29.60 -14.21 -15.16
C PHE A 21 28.76 -15.50 -15.22
N GLU A 22 29.31 -16.52 -15.87
CA GLU A 22 28.78 -17.88 -15.89
C GLU A 22 29.14 -18.61 -14.58
N SER A 23 28.18 -19.31 -13.98
CA SER A 23 28.52 -20.43 -13.07
C SER A 23 27.52 -21.57 -13.19
N LYS A 24 28.08 -22.78 -13.15
CA LYS A 24 27.49 -24.06 -13.52
C LYS A 24 26.67 -24.67 -12.38
N SER A 25 25.58 -25.34 -12.72
CA SER A 25 24.71 -26.09 -11.82
C SER A 25 25.21 -27.53 -11.58
N ALA A 26 24.88 -28.08 -10.40
CA ALA A 26 24.91 -29.50 -10.09
C ALA A 26 23.68 -29.87 -9.24
N PRO A 27 23.16 -31.11 -9.31
CA PRO A 27 21.74 -31.41 -9.05
C PRO A 27 21.41 -31.83 -7.60
N ALA A 28 20.10 -31.72 -7.32
CA ALA A 28 19.44 -31.96 -6.05
C ALA A 28 19.40 -33.44 -5.62
N ALA A 29 19.43 -33.66 -4.30
CA ALA A 29 19.14 -34.93 -3.66
C ALA A 29 17.86 -34.82 -2.82
N VAL A 30 16.94 -35.76 -3.05
CA VAL A 30 15.64 -35.94 -2.41
C VAL A 30 15.81 -36.62 -1.05
N SER A 31 15.07 -36.19 -0.03
CA SER A 31 14.88 -36.97 1.20
C SER A 31 13.48 -36.78 1.80
N PRO A 32 12.98 -37.74 2.61
CA PRO A 32 11.57 -38.13 2.64
C PRO A 32 10.71 -37.45 3.73
N SER A 33 9.39 -37.51 3.52
CA SER A 33 8.31 -36.93 4.33
C SER A 33 8.28 -37.41 5.80
N PRO A 34 7.90 -36.54 6.76
CA PRO A 34 7.68 -36.93 8.14
C PRO A 34 6.21 -37.34 8.42
N PRO A 35 5.93 -38.09 9.52
CA PRO A 35 4.63 -38.68 9.79
C PRO A 35 3.65 -37.73 10.52
N LEU A 36 2.37 -37.99 10.29
CA LEU A 36 1.20 -37.31 10.86
C LEU A 36 1.08 -37.53 12.38
N LEU A 37 0.83 -36.45 13.14
CA LEU A 37 0.41 -36.54 14.53
C LEU A 37 -0.58 -35.44 14.92
N GLY A 38 -1.77 -35.86 15.37
CA GLY A 38 -2.51 -35.31 16.51
C GLY A 38 -3.20 -33.95 16.36
N THR A 39 -4.49 -33.97 16.07
CA THR A 39 -5.45 -32.86 16.23
C THR A 39 -5.56 -32.42 17.70
N GLN A 40 -5.17 -31.19 18.01
CA GLN A 40 -5.61 -30.48 19.22
C GLN A 40 -6.53 -29.33 18.82
N ILE A 41 -7.75 -29.36 19.37
CA ILE A 41 -8.77 -28.33 19.22
C ILE A 41 -8.31 -27.13 20.07
N LEU A 42 -7.91 -26.04 19.41
CA LEU A 42 -7.63 -24.77 20.06
C LEU A 42 -8.94 -23.97 20.17
N ASP A 43 -9.29 -23.67 21.42
CA ASP A 43 -10.41 -22.83 21.85
C ASP A 43 -10.29 -21.41 21.27
N THR A 44 -11.23 -21.03 20.40
CA THR A 44 -11.21 -19.78 19.62
C THR A 44 -11.75 -18.56 20.37
N THR A 45 -12.01 -18.66 21.68
CA THR A 45 -12.67 -17.57 22.44
C THR A 45 -11.74 -16.55 23.09
N LYS A 46 -10.45 -16.54 22.74
CA LYS A 46 -9.47 -15.61 23.30
C LYS A 46 -8.71 -14.82 22.23
N ALA A 47 -9.45 -14.20 21.31
CA ALA A 47 -8.97 -13.02 20.59
C ALA A 47 -8.78 -11.88 21.62
N ALA A 48 -7.62 -11.91 22.29
CA ALA A 48 -7.26 -10.94 23.32
C ALA A 48 -7.20 -9.55 22.69
N ARG A 49 -7.98 -8.61 23.24
CA ARG A 49 -7.85 -7.17 22.99
C ARG A 49 -6.38 -6.78 23.12
N ARG A 50 -5.74 -6.48 21.99
CA ARG A 50 -4.41 -5.87 21.96
C ARG A 50 -4.62 -4.37 22.20
N PRO A 51 -4.23 -3.81 23.35
CA PRO A 51 -4.17 -2.35 23.48
C PRO A 51 -3.15 -1.86 22.45
N MET A 52 -3.54 -0.90 21.60
CA MET A 52 -2.64 -0.30 20.63
C MET A 52 -1.41 0.23 21.37
N ALA A 53 -0.24 -0.32 21.07
CA ALA A 53 1.00 0.37 21.40
C ALA A 53 1.00 1.66 20.59
N GLN A 54 1.43 2.76 21.20
CA GLN A 54 1.44 4.08 20.56
C GLN A 54 2.30 4.12 19.27
N ASP A 55 3.14 3.11 19.06
CA ASP A 55 4.07 2.95 17.93
C ASP A 55 3.64 1.89 16.90
N ASP A 56 2.47 1.26 17.02
CA ASP A 56 1.99 0.27 16.04
C ASP A 56 1.65 0.97 14.71
N PRO A 57 2.18 0.54 13.53
CA PRO A 57 1.87 1.18 12.25
C PRO A 57 0.44 0.92 11.76
N VAL A 58 -0.31 0.03 12.43
CA VAL A 58 -1.65 -0.40 12.02
C VAL A 58 -2.72 -0.09 13.08
N VAL A 59 -3.95 0.06 12.62
CA VAL A 59 -5.16 0.11 13.46
C VAL A 59 -6.12 -0.99 13.06
N SER A 60 -6.84 -1.57 14.02
CA SER A 60 -7.89 -2.56 13.72
C SER A 60 -9.16 -1.89 13.19
N ALA A 61 -9.96 -2.64 12.41
CA ALA A 61 -11.29 -2.20 11.97
C ALA A 61 -12.20 -1.83 13.15
N GLN A 62 -12.13 -2.57 14.26
CA GLN A 62 -12.89 -2.26 15.47
C GLN A 62 -12.49 -0.91 16.09
N TRP A 63 -11.19 -0.58 16.08
CA TRP A 63 -10.72 0.72 16.55
C TRP A 63 -11.25 1.83 15.64
N LEU A 64 -11.09 1.69 14.32
CA LEU A 64 -11.56 2.71 13.37
C LEU A 64 -13.07 2.93 13.49
N GLN A 65 -13.87 1.86 13.62
CA GLN A 65 -15.31 1.96 13.81
C GLN A 65 -15.70 2.75 15.07
N GLN A 66 -14.92 2.67 16.15
CA GLN A 66 -15.17 3.41 17.40
C GLN A 66 -14.80 4.89 17.32
N HIS A 67 -13.94 5.26 16.37
CA HIS A 67 -13.42 6.61 16.22
C HIS A 67 -13.89 7.31 14.94
N LEU A 68 -14.65 6.61 14.09
CA LEU A 68 -15.20 7.15 12.86
C LEU A 68 -16.09 8.36 13.14
N GLY A 69 -15.92 9.42 12.36
CA GLY A 69 -16.65 10.69 12.51
C GLY A 69 -16.04 11.69 13.49
N GLN A 70 -14.94 11.35 14.19
CA GLN A 70 -14.15 12.35 14.91
C GLN A 70 -13.51 13.34 13.92
N LEU A 71 -13.56 14.64 14.24
CA LEU A 71 -13.12 15.70 13.32
C LEU A 71 -11.62 15.63 13.00
N ASP A 72 -10.82 15.16 13.95
CA ASP A 72 -9.37 14.99 13.84
C ASP A 72 -8.96 13.65 13.22
N ILE A 73 -9.90 12.81 12.76
CA ILE A 73 -9.60 11.55 12.06
C ILE A 73 -9.99 11.66 10.58
N LYS A 74 -9.01 11.47 9.72
CA LYS A 74 -9.17 11.45 8.26
C LYS A 74 -8.96 10.03 7.77
N VAL A 75 -9.96 9.46 7.11
CA VAL A 75 -9.88 8.13 6.51
C VAL A 75 -9.59 8.29 5.03
N LEU A 76 -8.56 7.60 4.53
CA LEU A 76 -8.14 7.64 3.14
C LEU A 76 -8.32 6.28 2.49
N ASP A 77 -9.09 6.26 1.41
CA ASP A 77 -9.11 5.15 0.45
C ASP A 77 -7.96 5.35 -0.53
N ALA A 78 -6.92 4.53 -0.39
CA ALA A 78 -5.74 4.55 -1.23
C ALA A 78 -5.71 3.36 -2.20
N SER A 79 -6.89 2.88 -2.61
CA SER A 79 -7.02 1.76 -3.54
C SER A 79 -6.28 2.03 -4.85
N TRP A 80 -5.41 1.10 -5.22
CA TRP A 80 -4.70 1.09 -6.49
C TRP A 80 -4.53 -0.35 -6.96
N TYR A 81 -4.78 -0.58 -8.25
CA TYR A 81 -4.71 -1.91 -8.84
C TYR A 81 -3.67 -1.95 -9.95
N MET A 82 -3.06 -3.12 -10.18
CA MET A 82 -2.13 -3.27 -11.29
C MET A 82 -2.89 -3.16 -12.62
N PRO A 83 -2.25 -2.64 -13.70
CA PRO A 83 -2.91 -2.46 -15.00
C PRO A 83 -3.61 -3.70 -15.56
N GLN A 84 -3.09 -4.91 -15.26
CA GLN A 84 -3.68 -6.17 -15.71
C GLN A 84 -5.01 -6.52 -15.04
N GLU A 85 -5.29 -5.96 -13.86
CA GLU A 85 -6.46 -6.31 -13.07
C GLU A 85 -7.76 -5.73 -13.67
N SER A 86 -7.66 -4.82 -14.64
CA SER A 86 -8.83 -4.21 -15.32
C SER A 86 -9.86 -3.62 -14.36
N ARG A 87 -9.39 -3.07 -13.22
CA ARG A 87 -10.18 -2.41 -12.19
C ARG A 87 -9.85 -0.93 -12.15
N ASP A 88 -10.85 -0.10 -11.95
CA ASP A 88 -10.69 1.34 -11.80
C ASP A 88 -11.02 1.73 -10.34
N PRO A 89 -10.00 2.06 -9.52
CA PRO A 89 -10.20 2.36 -8.11
C PRO A 89 -11.01 3.65 -7.92
N TRP A 90 -10.90 4.61 -8.84
CA TRP A 90 -11.65 5.85 -8.77
C TRP A 90 -13.13 5.60 -9.07
N GLN A 91 -13.42 4.82 -10.11
CA GLN A 91 -14.79 4.40 -10.39
C GLN A 91 -15.36 3.59 -9.22
N GLU A 92 -14.58 2.68 -8.63
CA GLU A 92 -15.00 1.92 -7.46
C GLU A 92 -15.24 2.80 -6.21
N TYR A 93 -14.52 3.90 -6.07
CA TYR A 93 -14.77 4.83 -4.98
C TYR A 93 -16.04 5.68 -5.21
N GLN A 94 -16.25 6.12 -6.45
CA GLN A 94 -17.28 7.10 -6.80
C GLN A 94 -18.70 6.55 -6.89
N VAL A 95 -18.89 5.27 -7.21
CA VAL A 95 -20.21 4.75 -7.59
C VAL A 95 -21.16 4.82 -6.40
N SER A 96 -22.00 5.85 -6.45
CA SER A 96 -23.39 5.79 -6.02
C SER A 96 -24.10 4.77 -6.89
N PHE A 97 -24.71 3.73 -6.31
CA PHE A 97 -25.60 2.82 -7.04
C PHE A 97 -26.57 3.65 -7.90
N TRP A 98 -26.29 3.83 -9.20
CA TRP A 98 -27.21 4.46 -10.12
C TRP A 98 -28.25 3.39 -10.42
N ASN A 99 -29.31 3.38 -9.62
CA ASN A 99 -30.58 2.84 -10.05
C ASN A 99 -30.91 3.53 -11.37
N SER A 100 -30.73 2.83 -12.49
CA SER A 100 -31.44 3.12 -13.73
C SER A 100 -32.93 2.87 -13.51
N CYS A 101 -33.57 3.72 -12.71
CA CYS A 101 -35.01 3.92 -12.72
C CYS A 101 -35.26 5.35 -13.16
N ASN A 102 -35.03 5.61 -14.45
CA ASN A 102 -35.80 6.64 -15.14
C ASN A 102 -36.20 6.21 -16.55
N VAL A 103 -36.67 4.96 -16.66
CA VAL A 103 -37.61 4.60 -17.71
C VAL A 103 -38.89 4.18 -16.99
N HIS A 104 -39.89 5.05 -17.00
CA HIS A 104 -41.28 4.61 -16.90
C HIS A 104 -41.53 3.66 -18.08
N CYS A 105 -41.27 2.37 -17.89
CA CYS A 105 -41.62 1.34 -18.86
C CYS A 105 -42.74 0.49 -18.27
N SER A 106 -43.96 0.97 -18.48
CA SER A 106 -45.21 0.26 -18.20
C SER A 106 -45.41 -0.88 -19.21
N SER A 107 -44.48 -1.83 -19.29
CA SER A 107 -44.63 -3.01 -20.15
C SER A 107 -43.98 -4.25 -19.52
N PRO A 108 -44.74 -5.31 -19.24
CA PRO A 108 -44.24 -6.51 -18.57
C PRO A 108 -43.36 -7.42 -19.46
N PHE A 109 -42.95 -6.95 -20.64
CA PHE A 109 -42.26 -7.78 -21.65
C PHE A 109 -40.73 -7.69 -21.67
N VAL A 110 -40.10 -6.77 -20.91
CA VAL A 110 -38.64 -6.52 -21.01
C VAL A 110 -37.81 -7.27 -19.96
N ALA A 111 -38.44 -8.01 -19.03
CA ALA A 111 -37.72 -8.68 -17.94
C ALA A 111 -36.98 -9.99 -18.32
N MET A 112 -36.98 -10.42 -19.59
CA MET A 112 -36.52 -11.77 -19.97
C MET A 112 -35.24 -11.84 -20.84
N PHE A 113 -34.54 -10.71 -21.03
CA PHE A 113 -33.33 -10.67 -21.90
C PHE A 113 -32.18 -9.86 -21.29
N LEU A 114 -31.86 -10.05 -20.02
CA LEU A 114 -30.56 -9.67 -19.48
C LEU A 114 -29.71 -10.95 -19.29
N PRO A 115 -28.54 -11.06 -19.93
CA PRO A 115 -27.68 -12.21 -19.74
C PRO A 115 -27.22 -12.28 -18.28
N ALA A 116 -27.25 -13.48 -17.71
CA ALA A 116 -26.81 -13.83 -16.35
C ALA A 116 -25.28 -13.71 -16.16
N LYS A 117 -24.68 -12.58 -16.56
CA LYS A 117 -23.25 -12.25 -16.41
C LYS A 117 -23.00 -10.98 -15.59
N ILE A 118 -24.02 -10.46 -14.90
CA ILE A 118 -23.91 -9.30 -13.99
C ILE A 118 -24.33 -9.75 -12.58
N PHE A 119 -23.58 -10.68 -12.00
CA PHE A 119 -23.71 -11.06 -10.59
C PHE A 119 -22.33 -11.39 -10.03
N ALA A 120 -21.40 -10.44 -10.15
CA ALA A 120 -20.11 -10.43 -9.43
C ALA A 120 -19.44 -9.04 -9.52
N TYR A 121 -20.21 -7.94 -9.52
CA TYR A 121 -19.64 -6.70 -9.01
C TYR A 121 -19.74 -6.81 -7.51
N ASP A 122 -18.62 -7.14 -6.85
CA ASP A 122 -18.45 -6.86 -5.43
C ASP A 122 -18.96 -5.44 -5.18
N GLN A 123 -19.77 -5.28 -4.12
CA GLN A 123 -20.46 -4.03 -3.88
C GLN A 123 -19.47 -2.88 -3.87
N VAL A 124 -19.63 -1.99 -4.84
CA VAL A 124 -18.83 -0.79 -5.00
C VAL A 124 -19.12 0.13 -3.82
N ALA A 125 -18.20 0.16 -2.86
CA ALA A 125 -18.43 0.77 -1.56
C ALA A 125 -17.09 1.17 -0.93
N HIS A 126 -17.16 2.10 0.02
CA HIS A 126 -16.02 2.61 0.78
C HIS A 126 -16.39 2.79 2.25
N ILE A 127 -15.40 3.05 3.11
CA ILE A 127 -15.65 3.36 4.51
C ILE A 127 -16.36 4.72 4.61
N PRO A 128 -17.46 4.87 5.38
CA PRO A 128 -18.19 6.13 5.46
C PRO A 128 -17.29 7.31 5.86
N GLY A 129 -17.33 8.39 5.07
CA GLY A 129 -16.53 9.58 5.30
C GLY A 129 -15.07 9.48 4.85
N ALA A 130 -14.67 8.37 4.22
CA ALA A 130 -13.36 8.26 3.58
C ALA A 130 -13.23 9.24 2.41
N LEU A 131 -12.01 9.69 2.16
CA LEU A 131 -11.60 10.47 0.99
C LEU A 131 -10.72 9.61 0.10
N PHE A 132 -10.80 9.78 -1.21
CA PHE A 132 -9.93 9.05 -2.13
C PHE A 132 -8.57 9.71 -2.24
N PHE A 133 -7.51 8.94 -2.00
CA PHE A 133 -6.13 9.33 -2.21
C PHE A 133 -5.64 8.68 -3.51
N ASP A 134 -5.59 9.47 -4.58
CA ASP A 134 -5.14 8.99 -5.88
C ASP A 134 -3.61 8.84 -5.90
N ILE A 135 -3.12 7.62 -5.78
CA ILE A 135 -1.68 7.30 -5.80
C ILE A 135 -1.04 7.61 -7.15
N ASP A 136 -1.80 7.61 -8.26
CA ASP A 136 -1.30 8.00 -9.59
C ASP A 136 -1.46 9.50 -9.83
N GLY A 137 -2.40 10.13 -9.13
CA GLY A 137 -2.62 11.57 -9.08
C GLY A 137 -1.54 12.32 -8.31
N ILE A 138 -1.16 11.80 -7.14
CA ILE A 138 -0.27 12.45 -6.15
C ILE A 138 1.14 11.87 -6.25
N VAL A 139 1.77 12.14 -7.39
CA VAL A 139 3.12 11.66 -7.76
C VAL A 139 4.02 12.80 -8.20
N ASN A 140 5.32 12.50 -8.32
CA ASN A 140 6.26 13.38 -8.98
C ASN A 140 5.97 13.48 -10.48
N ARG A 141 5.54 14.65 -10.94
CA ARG A 141 5.26 14.93 -12.35
C ARG A 141 6.50 15.29 -13.18
N ALA A 142 7.66 15.42 -12.57
CA ALA A 142 8.92 15.74 -13.27
C ALA A 142 9.63 14.51 -13.86
N THR A 143 9.01 13.33 -13.83
CA THR A 143 9.60 12.08 -14.31
C THR A 143 8.52 11.14 -14.84
N ASP A 144 8.85 10.35 -15.85
CA ASP A 144 7.97 9.29 -16.38
C ASP A 144 8.00 8.01 -15.54
N LEU A 145 8.73 8.02 -14.42
CA LEU A 145 8.77 6.90 -13.50
C LEU A 145 7.48 6.87 -12.64
N PRO A 146 6.84 5.70 -12.52
CA PRO A 146 5.57 5.58 -11.81
C PRO A 146 5.75 5.64 -10.29
N HIS A 147 4.75 6.22 -9.61
CA HIS A 147 4.64 6.35 -8.15
C HIS A 147 5.89 6.94 -7.49
N MET A 148 6.55 7.88 -8.16
CA MET A 148 7.65 8.64 -7.55
C MET A 148 7.10 9.62 -6.51
N LEU A 149 7.81 9.78 -5.39
CA LEU A 149 7.42 10.70 -4.32
C LEU A 149 7.30 12.13 -4.88
N PRO A 150 6.15 12.80 -4.78
CA PRO A 150 5.99 14.19 -5.20
C PRO A 150 6.92 15.14 -4.44
N SER A 151 7.06 16.38 -4.92
CA SER A 151 7.74 17.43 -4.15
C SER A 151 6.99 17.72 -2.85
N GLU A 152 7.69 18.32 -1.90
CA GLU A 152 7.12 18.74 -0.62
C GLU A 152 5.91 19.67 -0.82
N GLU A 153 6.03 20.62 -1.74
CA GLU A 153 4.98 21.58 -2.07
C GLU A 153 3.77 20.91 -2.72
N ALA A 154 4.00 19.99 -3.66
CA ALA A 154 2.94 19.27 -4.34
C ALA A 154 2.17 18.37 -3.39
N PHE A 155 2.85 17.65 -2.50
CA PHE A 155 2.21 16.84 -1.47
C PHE A 155 1.41 17.69 -0.49
N ALA A 156 2.03 18.75 0.06
CA ALA A 156 1.38 19.68 0.97
C ALA A 156 0.09 20.26 0.38
N ALA A 157 0.13 20.68 -0.88
CA ALA A 157 -1.03 21.22 -1.58
C ALA A 157 -2.12 20.15 -1.79
N ALA A 158 -1.75 18.93 -2.19
CA ALA A 158 -2.68 17.83 -2.40
C ALA A 158 -3.43 17.44 -1.11
N VAL A 159 -2.70 17.20 -0.01
CA VAL A 159 -3.32 16.79 1.26
C VAL A 159 -4.10 17.93 1.91
N SER A 160 -3.67 19.19 1.73
CA SER A 160 -4.46 20.36 2.14
C SER A 160 -5.79 20.43 1.38
N ALA A 161 -5.79 20.13 0.08
CA ALA A 161 -7.01 20.08 -0.73
C ALA A 161 -7.95 18.92 -0.34
N LEU A 162 -7.40 17.82 0.20
CA LEU A 162 -8.18 16.78 0.88
C LEU A 162 -8.73 17.23 2.25
N GLY A 163 -8.33 18.39 2.76
CA GLY A 163 -8.75 18.90 4.06
C GLY A 163 -7.99 18.28 5.24
N ILE A 164 -6.76 17.83 5.02
CA ILE A 164 -5.87 17.24 6.02
C ILE A 164 -4.88 18.31 6.52
N ASN A 165 -4.68 18.35 7.84
CA ASN A 165 -3.76 19.25 8.54
C ASN A 165 -2.74 18.46 9.36
N ASN A 166 -1.66 19.11 9.81
CA ASN A 166 -0.61 18.45 10.61
C ASN A 166 -1.10 17.85 11.95
N HIS A 167 -2.23 18.33 12.48
CA HIS A 167 -2.77 17.84 13.74
C HIS A 167 -3.65 16.61 13.59
N ASP A 168 -4.17 16.36 12.39
CA ASP A 168 -5.06 15.24 12.10
C ASP A 168 -4.37 13.89 12.30
N LYS A 169 -5.17 12.87 12.54
CA LYS A 169 -4.83 11.46 12.54
C LYS A 169 -5.32 10.87 11.22
N VAL A 170 -4.44 10.25 10.47
CA VAL A 170 -4.75 9.68 9.16
C VAL A 170 -4.82 8.16 9.26
N VAL A 171 -5.92 7.56 8.80
CA VAL A 171 -6.03 6.11 8.65
C VAL A 171 -6.19 5.78 7.18
N VAL A 172 -5.27 5.01 6.63
CA VAL A 172 -5.24 4.65 5.23
C VAL A 172 -5.67 3.19 5.06
N TYR A 173 -6.53 2.90 4.10
CA TYR A 173 -6.87 1.54 3.71
C TYR A 173 -6.85 1.41 2.19
N ASP A 174 -6.92 0.18 1.69
CA ASP A 174 -7.14 -0.11 0.27
C ASP A 174 -8.12 -1.28 0.10
N GLY A 175 -8.66 -1.40 -1.12
CA GLY A 175 -9.64 -2.40 -1.50
C GLY A 175 -9.08 -3.82 -1.63
N LYS A 176 -7.75 -4.02 -1.61
CA LYS A 176 -7.15 -5.36 -1.64
C LYS A 176 -6.96 -5.93 -0.24
N GLY A 177 -6.78 -5.06 0.75
CA GLY A 177 -6.50 -5.40 2.15
C GLY A 177 -5.23 -4.69 2.61
N PHE A 178 -4.11 -5.03 1.99
CA PHE A 178 -2.80 -4.50 2.37
C PHE A 178 -1.85 -4.48 1.16
N PHE A 179 -2.07 -3.54 0.24
CA PHE A 179 -1.32 -3.45 -1.02
C PHE A 179 -0.74 -2.07 -1.28
N SER A 180 -1.60 -1.05 -1.32
CA SER A 180 -1.26 0.31 -1.73
C SER A 180 -1.39 1.31 -0.58
N ALA A 181 -2.18 1.02 0.45
CA ALA A 181 -2.28 1.85 1.65
C ALA A 181 -0.94 2.09 2.36
N PRO A 182 -0.04 1.10 2.51
CA PRO A 182 1.27 1.32 3.13
C PRO A 182 2.15 2.31 2.38
N ARG A 183 1.95 2.47 1.06
CA ARG A 183 2.65 3.49 0.28
C ARG A 183 2.28 4.89 0.74
N VAL A 184 0.99 5.16 0.92
CA VAL A 184 0.51 6.47 1.39
C VAL A 184 0.93 6.71 2.84
N TRP A 185 0.86 5.68 3.70
CA TRP A 185 1.43 5.74 5.06
C TRP A 185 2.90 6.17 5.04
N TRP A 186 3.73 5.54 4.20
CA TRP A 186 5.14 5.92 4.06
C TRP A 186 5.29 7.36 3.53
N MET A 187 4.46 7.79 2.56
CA MET A 187 4.49 9.17 2.01
C MET A 187 4.24 10.23 3.09
N PHE A 188 3.27 10.02 3.99
CA PHE A 188 3.07 10.91 5.14
C PHE A 188 4.29 10.92 6.06
N ARG A 189 4.85 9.75 6.39
CA ARG A 189 5.98 9.64 7.31
C ARG A 189 7.28 10.23 6.76
N VAL A 190 7.59 10.01 5.50
CA VAL A 190 8.78 10.57 4.83
C VAL A 190 8.67 12.09 4.69
N LEU A 191 7.46 12.64 4.73
CA LEU A 191 7.19 14.08 4.70
C LEU A 191 6.80 14.66 6.08
N GLY A 192 7.14 13.97 7.17
CA GLY A 192 7.12 14.57 8.50
C GLY A 192 5.89 14.29 9.36
N HIS A 193 4.93 13.48 8.89
CA HIS A 193 3.67 13.24 9.59
C HIS A 193 3.59 11.82 10.15
N ASP A 194 3.75 11.69 11.47
CA ASP A 194 3.76 10.39 12.17
C ASP A 194 2.38 9.90 12.61
N LYS A 195 1.37 10.78 12.64
CA LYS A 195 0.00 10.43 13.04
C LYS A 195 -0.75 9.77 11.89
N VAL A 196 -0.17 8.72 11.34
CA VAL A 196 -0.69 7.97 10.20
C VAL A 196 -0.59 6.47 10.45
N TRP A 197 -1.67 5.75 10.16
CA TRP A 197 -1.80 4.32 10.36
C TRP A 197 -2.40 3.65 9.13
N VAL A 198 -2.13 2.36 8.95
CA VAL A 198 -2.80 1.51 7.96
C VAL A 198 -3.93 0.74 8.64
N LEU A 199 -5.09 0.61 8.00
CA LEU A 199 -6.17 -0.26 8.47
C LEU A 199 -5.77 -1.73 8.24
N ASP A 200 -5.60 -2.47 9.33
CA ASP A 200 -5.19 -3.87 9.28
C ASP A 200 -6.29 -4.74 8.63
N GLY A 201 -5.93 -5.49 7.59
CA GLY A 201 -6.87 -6.22 6.73
C GLY A 201 -7.69 -5.35 5.75
N GLY A 202 -7.49 -4.03 5.75
CA GLY A 202 -8.07 -3.08 4.80
C GLY A 202 -9.60 -3.12 4.68
N PHE A 203 -10.10 -2.80 3.49
CA PHE A 203 -11.54 -2.83 3.22
C PHE A 203 -12.17 -4.24 3.34
N PRO A 204 -11.52 -5.33 2.89
CA PRO A 204 -12.06 -6.68 3.05
C PRO A 204 -12.36 -7.03 4.51
N GLN A 205 -11.44 -6.71 5.44
CA GLN A 205 -11.66 -6.98 6.87
C GLN A 205 -12.73 -6.07 7.49
N TRP A 206 -12.85 -4.82 7.01
CA TRP A 206 -13.95 -3.93 7.40
C TRP A 206 -15.32 -4.53 7.03
N GLN A 207 -15.45 -5.03 5.80
CA GLN A 207 -16.66 -5.69 5.31
C GLN A 207 -16.94 -7.00 6.06
N ALA A 208 -15.92 -7.83 6.26
CA ALA A 208 -16.04 -9.10 7.01
C ALA A 208 -16.47 -8.88 8.48
N SER A 209 -16.16 -7.71 9.05
CA SER A 209 -16.59 -7.31 10.39
C SER A 209 -18.05 -6.83 10.45
N GLY A 210 -18.74 -6.72 9.31
CA GLY A 210 -20.13 -6.28 9.23
C GLY A 210 -20.33 -4.79 9.54
N PHE A 211 -19.27 -3.98 9.41
CA PHE A 211 -19.37 -2.54 9.66
C PHE A 211 -20.04 -1.80 8.50
N ASN A 212 -20.55 -0.60 8.81
CA ASN A 212 -21.27 0.21 7.84
C ASN A 212 -20.37 0.56 6.65
N ILE A 213 -20.93 0.45 5.44
CA ILE A 213 -20.29 0.84 4.19
C ILE A 213 -21.08 1.97 3.55
N ALA A 214 -20.38 2.88 2.89
CA ALA A 214 -21.00 3.90 2.06
C ALA A 214 -21.03 3.41 0.61
N SER A 215 -22.21 3.39 0.02
CA SER A 215 -22.43 3.01 -1.39
C SER A 215 -22.69 4.23 -2.28
N SER A 216 -22.28 5.42 -1.82
CA SER A 216 -22.34 6.70 -2.54
C SER A 216 -21.36 7.67 -1.89
N CYS A 217 -20.58 8.37 -2.71
CA CYS A 217 -19.66 9.39 -2.22
C CYS A 217 -20.34 10.76 -2.22
N PRO A 218 -20.26 11.57 -1.14
CA PRO A 218 -20.72 12.95 -1.18
C PRO A 218 -19.97 13.76 -2.25
N ASP A 219 -20.67 14.67 -2.94
CA ASP A 219 -20.07 15.51 -4.00
C ASP A 219 -18.82 16.26 -3.50
N ASP A 220 -18.82 16.71 -2.24
CA ASP A 220 -17.68 17.38 -1.60
C ASP A 220 -16.42 16.49 -1.56
N ALA A 221 -16.55 15.20 -1.26
CA ALA A 221 -15.41 14.28 -1.19
C ALA A 221 -14.84 13.97 -2.59
N VAL A 222 -15.70 13.88 -3.61
CA VAL A 222 -15.27 13.79 -5.02
C VAL A 222 -14.54 15.06 -5.45
N LEU A 223 -15.07 16.24 -5.11
CA LEU A 223 -14.46 17.53 -5.43
C LEU A 223 -13.08 17.68 -4.76
N LYS A 224 -12.94 17.29 -3.50
CA LYS A 224 -11.66 17.30 -2.77
C LYS A 224 -10.61 16.41 -3.44
N SER A 225 -10.98 15.20 -3.83
CA SER A 225 -10.06 14.26 -4.48
C SER A 225 -9.57 14.80 -5.84
N LYS A 226 -10.47 15.37 -6.65
CA LYS A 226 -10.11 16.04 -7.91
C LYS A 226 -9.24 17.29 -7.66
N ALA A 227 -9.56 18.07 -6.64
CA ALA A 227 -8.80 19.26 -6.26
C ALA A 227 -7.38 18.88 -5.81
N ALA A 228 -7.19 17.75 -5.12
CA ALA A 228 -5.88 17.24 -4.74
C ALA A 228 -4.99 16.97 -5.96
N ASN A 229 -5.51 16.28 -6.97
CA ASN A 229 -4.79 16.06 -8.23
C ASN A 229 -4.45 17.37 -8.94
N SER A 230 -5.43 18.28 -9.02
CA SER A 230 -5.21 19.60 -9.63
C SER A 230 -4.17 20.43 -8.87
N ALA A 231 -4.07 20.26 -7.54
CA ALA A 231 -3.11 20.97 -6.71
C ALA A 231 -1.68 20.51 -6.99
N VAL A 232 -1.47 19.20 -7.22
CA VAL A 232 -0.18 18.64 -7.67
C VAL A 232 0.24 19.27 -8.99
N GLU A 233 -0.65 19.26 -9.98
CA GLU A 233 -0.37 19.87 -11.30
C GLU A 233 -0.04 21.36 -11.17
N THR A 234 -0.77 22.08 -10.33
CA THR A 234 -0.56 23.52 -10.11
C THR A 234 0.82 23.78 -9.49
N ALA A 235 1.23 22.97 -8.50
CA ALA A 235 2.53 23.06 -7.86
C ALA A 235 3.69 22.84 -8.84
N TYR A 236 3.61 21.82 -9.71
CA TYR A 236 4.62 21.56 -10.73
C TYR A 236 4.68 22.61 -11.85
N ASN A 237 3.58 23.33 -12.08
CA ASN A 237 3.53 24.46 -13.01
C ASN A 237 4.05 25.78 -12.40
N GLY A 238 4.65 25.75 -11.21
CA GLY A 238 5.21 26.92 -10.54
C GLY A 238 4.17 27.90 -10.01
N LYS A 239 2.89 27.50 -9.97
CA LYS A 239 1.81 28.26 -9.36
C LYS A 239 1.63 27.75 -7.94
N LEU A 240 2.00 28.56 -6.95
CA LEU A 240 1.67 28.23 -5.56
C LEU A 240 0.15 28.31 -5.39
N ALA A 241 -0.48 27.17 -5.08
CA ALA A 241 -1.82 27.18 -4.53
C ALA A 241 -1.79 27.92 -3.19
N ASN A 242 -2.91 28.54 -2.81
CA ASN A 242 -3.10 29.27 -1.55
C ASN A 242 -2.52 28.52 -0.33
N ALA A 243 -2.21 29.28 0.74
CA ALA A 243 -1.62 28.81 2.00
C ALA A 243 -1.99 27.35 2.35
N ALA A 244 -1.07 26.43 2.09
CA ALA A 244 -1.24 25.03 2.45
C ALA A 244 -1.46 24.93 3.96
N THR A 245 -2.49 24.18 4.36
CA THR A 245 -2.80 23.94 5.78
C THR A 245 -1.97 22.78 6.35
N PHE A 246 -1.29 22.06 5.48
CA PHE A 246 -0.34 21.02 5.80
C PHE A 246 1.10 21.47 5.52
N GLN A 247 1.98 21.31 6.51
CA GLN A 247 3.41 21.58 6.43
C GLN A 247 4.18 20.26 6.34
N THR A 248 5.15 20.17 5.43
CA THR A 248 6.01 19.00 5.30
C THR A 248 7.35 19.20 6.01
N GLU A 249 7.93 18.10 6.45
CA GLU A 249 9.31 18.01 6.91
C GLU A 249 9.94 16.77 6.27
N PHE A 250 10.62 16.93 5.14
CA PHE A 250 11.22 15.80 4.45
C PHE A 250 12.30 15.09 5.29
N ARG A 251 12.18 13.76 5.38
CA ARG A 251 13.05 12.87 6.17
C ARG A 251 13.96 12.05 5.25
N PRO A 252 15.17 12.54 4.92
CA PRO A 252 16.05 11.90 3.93
C PRO A 252 16.54 10.50 4.34
N GLN A 253 16.40 10.12 5.60
CA GLN A 253 16.71 8.79 6.12
C GLN A 253 15.67 7.72 5.74
N LEU A 254 14.46 8.11 5.32
CA LEU A 254 13.40 7.21 4.87
C LEU A 254 13.31 7.11 3.33
N PHE A 255 14.20 7.80 2.62
CA PHE A 255 14.18 7.92 1.16
C PHE A 255 15.56 7.69 0.52
N TRP A 256 15.64 6.81 -0.48
CA TRP A 256 16.87 6.59 -1.24
C TRP A 256 16.73 6.86 -2.73
N THR A 257 17.81 7.40 -3.28
CA THR A 257 17.97 7.68 -4.69
C THR A 257 18.71 6.53 -5.39
N LEU A 258 18.64 6.52 -6.72
CA LEU A 258 19.45 5.68 -7.59
C LEU A 258 20.93 5.68 -7.23
N GLU A 259 21.48 6.86 -6.97
CA GLU A 259 22.90 7.00 -6.65
C GLU A 259 23.26 6.36 -5.31
N LYS A 260 22.41 6.48 -4.27
CA LYS A 260 22.63 5.79 -3.00
C LYS A 260 22.62 4.27 -3.17
N VAL A 261 21.76 3.73 -4.05
CA VAL A 261 21.70 2.28 -4.28
C VAL A 261 22.95 1.79 -5.01
N LYS A 262 23.34 2.48 -6.09
CA LYS A 262 24.59 2.15 -6.82
C LYS A 262 25.80 2.16 -5.88
N GLN A 263 25.89 3.16 -5.00
CA GLN A 263 26.95 3.22 -3.99
C GLN A 263 26.87 2.03 -3.02
N ASN A 264 25.67 1.64 -2.59
CA ASN A 264 25.49 0.52 -1.67
C ASN A 264 25.80 -0.85 -2.31
N VAL A 265 25.61 -1.03 -3.62
CA VAL A 265 26.01 -2.27 -4.32
C VAL A 265 27.52 -2.51 -4.17
N ALA A 266 28.34 -1.46 -4.25
CA ALA A 266 29.77 -1.56 -4.02
C ALA A 266 30.14 -1.62 -2.53
N ALA A 267 29.53 -0.76 -1.71
CA ALA A 267 29.91 -0.59 -0.30
C ALA A 267 29.35 -1.66 0.64
N LYS A 268 28.22 -2.29 0.29
CA LYS A 268 27.47 -3.25 1.12
C LYS A 268 27.18 -2.74 2.53
N ALA A 269 26.91 -1.45 2.67
CA ALA A 269 26.68 -0.79 3.95
C ALA A 269 25.27 -1.06 4.53
N HIS A 270 24.30 -1.36 3.66
CA HIS A 270 22.92 -1.68 4.02
C HIS A 270 22.51 -3.00 3.37
N GLN A 271 21.66 -3.75 4.06
CA GLN A 271 21.01 -4.94 3.50
C GLN A 271 19.88 -4.49 2.57
N VAL A 272 19.90 -4.94 1.32
CA VAL A 272 18.83 -4.63 0.37
C VAL A 272 17.84 -5.80 0.33
N VAL A 273 16.56 -5.50 0.46
CA VAL A 273 15.45 -6.47 0.49
C VAL A 273 14.47 -6.14 -0.61
N ASP A 274 14.14 -7.09 -1.48
CA ASP A 274 13.13 -6.92 -2.53
C ASP A 274 11.81 -7.58 -2.11
N ALA A 275 10.74 -6.78 -2.12
CA ALA A 275 9.40 -7.20 -1.72
C ALA A 275 8.60 -7.88 -2.85
N ARG A 276 9.13 -7.96 -4.08
CA ARG A 276 8.44 -8.61 -5.20
C ARG A 276 8.32 -10.12 -4.99
N ALA A 277 7.38 -10.72 -5.72
CA ALA A 277 7.26 -12.18 -5.80
C ALA A 277 8.57 -12.83 -6.28
N LYS A 278 8.93 -13.97 -5.67
CA LYS A 278 10.21 -14.66 -5.90
C LYS A 278 10.51 -14.91 -7.38
N GLY A 279 9.52 -15.30 -8.18
CA GLY A 279 9.74 -15.55 -9.60
C GLY A 279 10.10 -14.29 -10.42
N ARG A 280 9.63 -13.11 -10.03
CA ARG A 280 10.05 -11.83 -10.65
C ARG A 280 11.48 -11.47 -10.25
N PHE A 281 11.80 -11.68 -8.97
CA PHE A 281 13.15 -11.49 -8.43
C PHE A 281 14.18 -12.42 -9.08
N ASP A 282 13.83 -13.69 -9.28
CA ASP A 282 14.70 -14.70 -9.91
C ASP A 282 14.81 -14.55 -11.43
N GLY A 283 14.02 -13.66 -12.04
CA GLY A 283 14.02 -13.45 -13.49
C GLY A 283 13.18 -14.45 -14.29
N VAL A 284 12.50 -15.40 -13.63
CA VAL A 284 11.73 -16.48 -14.28
C VAL A 284 10.29 -16.09 -14.62
N MET A 285 9.78 -14.99 -14.06
CA MET A 285 8.50 -14.38 -14.42
C MET A 285 8.70 -12.98 -15.00
N PRO A 286 7.92 -12.57 -16.02
CA PRO A 286 8.00 -11.23 -16.57
C PRO A 286 7.56 -10.18 -15.54
N GLU A 287 8.10 -8.97 -15.68
CA GLU A 287 7.58 -7.81 -14.98
C GLU A 287 6.22 -7.41 -15.56
N PRO A 288 5.27 -6.91 -14.74
CA PRO A 288 3.95 -6.51 -15.22
C PRO A 288 4.01 -5.28 -16.15
N ARG A 289 5.12 -4.54 -16.16
CA ARG A 289 5.29 -3.40 -17.05
C ARG A 289 6.14 -3.79 -18.24
N GLU A 290 5.64 -3.48 -19.42
CA GLU A 290 6.34 -3.71 -20.68
C GLU A 290 7.69 -2.98 -20.69
N GLY A 291 8.73 -3.62 -21.24
CA GLY A 291 10.07 -3.04 -21.35
C GLY A 291 10.93 -3.07 -20.08
N VAL A 292 10.42 -3.58 -18.94
CA VAL A 292 11.21 -3.73 -17.71
C VAL A 292 11.85 -5.12 -17.66
N ARG A 293 13.18 -5.18 -17.46
CA ARG A 293 13.90 -6.44 -17.29
C ARG A 293 13.52 -7.09 -15.95
N SER A 294 13.30 -8.40 -15.97
CA SER A 294 13.19 -9.22 -14.77
C SER A 294 14.58 -9.43 -14.13
N GLY A 295 14.62 -9.97 -12.91
CA GLY A 295 15.84 -10.08 -12.12
C GLY A 295 15.86 -9.08 -10.96
N HIS A 296 17.04 -8.88 -10.37
CA HIS A 296 17.21 -8.08 -9.15
C HIS A 296 18.59 -7.42 -9.05
N ILE A 297 18.65 -6.39 -8.20
CA ILE A 297 19.87 -5.66 -7.87
C ILE A 297 20.87 -6.62 -7.20
N PRO A 298 22.14 -6.70 -7.64
CA PRO A 298 23.13 -7.60 -7.07
C PRO A 298 23.27 -7.48 -5.54
N GLY A 299 23.27 -8.61 -4.84
CA GLY A 299 23.39 -8.69 -3.39
C GLY A 299 22.08 -8.45 -2.60
N THR A 300 20.96 -8.29 -3.31
CA THR A 300 19.62 -8.15 -2.70
C THR A 300 19.08 -9.49 -2.24
N LYS A 301 18.29 -9.48 -1.17
CA LYS A 301 17.54 -10.63 -0.65
C LYS A 301 16.07 -10.49 -0.97
N CYS A 302 15.33 -11.59 -1.13
CA CYS A 302 13.92 -11.53 -1.51
C CYS A 302 13.05 -11.89 -0.31
N VAL A 303 12.18 -10.97 0.10
CA VAL A 303 11.15 -11.23 1.12
C VAL A 303 9.81 -10.81 0.51
N PRO A 304 9.10 -11.72 -0.16
CA PRO A 304 7.87 -11.37 -0.88
C PRO A 304 6.81 -10.79 0.06
N PHE A 305 6.26 -9.62 -0.28
CA PHE A 305 5.23 -8.96 0.53
C PHE A 305 4.00 -9.83 0.86
N PRO A 306 3.53 -10.78 0.01
CA PRO A 306 2.37 -11.60 0.35
C PRO A 306 2.61 -12.53 1.55
N GLU A 307 3.88 -12.78 1.92
CA GLU A 307 4.22 -13.59 3.08
C GLU A 307 4.12 -12.84 4.41
N MET A 308 3.81 -11.54 4.38
CA MET A 308 3.68 -10.70 5.57
C MET A 308 2.28 -10.78 6.20
N PHE A 309 1.35 -11.51 5.57
CA PHE A 309 -0.05 -11.58 5.99
C PHE A 309 -0.49 -13.00 6.34
N ASP A 310 -1.52 -13.09 7.18
CA ASP A 310 -2.24 -14.31 7.43
C ASP A 310 -3.28 -14.62 6.33
N GLY A 311 -4.03 -15.70 6.51
CA GLY A 311 -5.09 -16.11 5.56
C GLY A 311 -6.26 -15.12 5.46
N ALA A 312 -6.38 -14.16 6.37
CA ALA A 312 -7.39 -13.10 6.38
C ALA A 312 -6.84 -11.76 5.84
N GLN A 313 -5.63 -11.76 5.25
CA GLN A 313 -4.92 -10.55 4.82
C GLN A 313 -4.62 -9.54 5.94
N THR A 314 -4.57 -10.02 7.18
CA THR A 314 -4.15 -9.23 8.34
C THR A 314 -2.65 -9.40 8.52
N LEU A 315 -1.95 -8.35 8.98
CA LEU A 315 -0.51 -8.39 9.18
C LEU A 315 -0.13 -9.46 10.24
N LEU A 316 0.88 -10.26 9.93
CA LEU A 316 1.39 -11.25 10.88
C LEU A 316 1.92 -10.57 12.15
N PRO A 317 1.91 -11.27 13.31
CA PRO A 317 2.55 -10.78 14.53
C PRO A 317 4.02 -10.43 14.32
N ALA A 318 4.53 -9.46 15.09
CA ALA A 318 5.88 -8.93 14.93
C ALA A 318 6.99 -9.99 15.05
N ASP A 319 6.80 -11.02 15.88
CA ASP A 319 7.76 -12.12 16.01
C ASP A 319 7.75 -13.06 14.80
N GLU A 320 6.60 -13.26 14.17
CA GLU A 320 6.48 -14.02 12.92
C GLU A 320 7.06 -13.26 11.74
N LEU A 321 6.76 -11.96 11.63
CA LEU A 321 7.40 -11.09 10.66
C LEU A 321 8.93 -11.11 10.83
N SER A 322 9.43 -10.99 12.05
CA SER A 322 10.88 -10.99 12.31
C SER A 322 11.54 -12.27 11.80
N LYS A 323 10.90 -13.43 12.04
CA LYS A 323 11.38 -14.73 11.54
C LYS A 323 11.46 -14.77 10.01
N LYS A 324 10.54 -14.14 9.27
CA LYS A 324 10.58 -14.08 7.80
C LYS A 324 11.86 -13.40 7.29
N PHE A 325 12.26 -12.31 7.93
CA PHE A 325 13.51 -11.61 7.59
C PHE A 325 14.74 -12.42 8.01
N GLU A 326 14.74 -12.99 9.22
CA GLU A 326 15.85 -13.80 9.74
C GLU A 326 16.10 -15.08 8.92
N GLN A 327 15.04 -15.70 8.38
CA GLN A 327 15.14 -16.88 7.50
C GLN A 327 15.91 -16.59 6.21
N GLU A 328 15.81 -15.37 5.69
CA GLU A 328 16.61 -14.88 4.56
C GLU A 328 17.99 -14.34 5.02
N GLY A 329 18.33 -14.53 6.30
CA GLY A 329 19.56 -14.06 6.93
C GLY A 329 19.64 -12.55 7.09
N ILE A 330 18.51 -11.84 7.11
CA ILE A 330 18.45 -10.40 7.29
C ILE A 330 18.52 -10.09 8.79
N LEU A 331 19.48 -9.27 9.18
CA LEU A 331 19.67 -8.86 10.57
C LEU A 331 18.90 -7.56 10.84
N LEU A 332 17.85 -7.61 11.67
CA LEU A 332 16.92 -6.48 11.87
C LEU A 332 17.52 -5.31 12.67
N ASP A 333 18.62 -5.56 13.38
CA ASP A 333 19.42 -4.56 14.11
C ASP A 333 20.45 -3.85 13.21
N HIS A 334 20.59 -4.29 11.96
CA HIS A 334 21.43 -3.64 10.94
C HIS A 334 20.60 -2.76 10.00
N PRO A 335 21.22 -1.80 9.29
CA PRO A 335 20.52 -0.95 8.33
C PRO A 335 19.91 -1.76 7.17
N ILE A 336 18.64 -1.49 6.86
CA ILE A 336 17.88 -2.16 5.80
C ILE A 336 17.38 -1.13 4.80
N VAL A 337 17.33 -1.55 3.54
CA VAL A 337 16.68 -0.83 2.44
C VAL A 337 15.77 -1.82 1.74
N VAL A 338 14.51 -1.46 1.55
CA VAL A 338 13.50 -2.29 0.90
C VAL A 338 13.22 -1.75 -0.50
N THR A 339 13.03 -2.61 -1.48
CA THR A 339 12.80 -2.22 -2.87
C THR A 339 11.70 -3.09 -3.45
N CYS A 340 11.08 -2.62 -4.53
CA CYS A 340 10.21 -3.47 -5.34
C CYS A 340 10.23 -2.95 -6.78
N GLY A 341 9.20 -3.23 -7.57
CA GLY A 341 9.13 -2.75 -8.95
C GLY A 341 8.88 -1.24 -9.07
N SER A 342 8.28 -0.61 -8.06
CA SER A 342 7.80 0.78 -8.15
C SER A 342 7.79 1.57 -6.83
N GLY A 343 8.26 0.98 -5.74
CA GLY A 343 8.22 1.58 -4.42
C GLY A 343 6.85 1.53 -3.71
N VAL A 344 5.86 0.79 -4.24
CA VAL A 344 4.55 0.61 -3.57
C VAL A 344 4.65 -0.52 -2.54
N THR A 345 4.76 -1.78 -2.98
CA THR A 345 4.76 -2.96 -2.10
C THR A 345 5.99 -3.09 -1.20
N ALA A 346 7.01 -2.24 -1.39
CA ALA A 346 8.16 -2.19 -0.49
C ALA A 346 7.88 -1.37 0.79
N CYS A 347 6.73 -0.69 0.86
CA CYS A 347 6.25 -0.03 2.07
C CYS A 347 5.48 -0.97 3.01
N ILE A 348 5.10 -2.16 2.51
CA ILE A 348 4.63 -3.29 3.29
C ILE A 348 5.85 -3.90 3.97
#